data_AF-D3E352-F1
#
_entry.id   AF-D3E352-F1
#
_cell.length_a   1.000
_cell.length_b   1.000
_cell.length_c   1.000
_cell.angle_alpha   90.00
_cell.angle_beta   90.00
_cell.angle_gamma   90.00
#
_symmetry.space_group_name_H-M   'P 1'
#
loop_
_entity.id
_entity.type
_entity.pdbx_description
1 polymer ?
#
loop_
_entity_poly.entity_id
_entity_poly.type
_entity_poly.pdbx_seq_one_letter_code
_entity_poly.pdbx_strand_id
1 'polypeptide(L)'
;MKLSTRSKEYIIPEYSLTGDLLSFLTCNLQYRYQNKGNLPPSMPIQLWFGEFIHGVMEEAYLKWNNLSDEEKKDFKWDWERDIKPIEDIITKRLKVKGLNPPINYTENYGPKENMYSARVDRSIKIWGPHLFPLIEDAEVLIKGIRDMPKDNEGHSRSEYYSINGVIDVLSSVKLDEIYSIENDFNGDNEKSKNTFKQTTLDSFFVIDSCDIDNVRDKSSKKSGNKILEYLANNEEFKTILENLEDDEYEIIIDYKGMRRPSAPNKNDIDKNNIHLLNEDSNDENSLEDYKTWIQHEWQILTYAWLRSMQEDAKPVICGIIFYLNELVPSTEDLLLIREDLENNKTDIPRQSIPKDWEILKNWDENGPKAIHDDLSKKFKMDRSIRIINIKEDLIDDSLLEFDEVVNQIESSMIRELNGSKIKEAWNANAEQRTCNACDFSTFCNKKDLEENTNENSNEEDNKPVFSVP
;
A
#
# COMPACT_ATOMS: atom_id res chain seq x y z
N MET A 1 20.59 47.90 -31.99
CA MET A 1 20.81 46.98 -30.85
C MET A 1 19.54 46.15 -30.66
N LYS A 2 19.56 44.85 -30.96
CA LYS A 2 18.53 43.93 -30.44
C LYS A 2 18.89 43.69 -28.99
N LEU A 3 18.11 44.23 -28.06
CA LEU A 3 18.26 43.93 -26.65
C LEU A 3 18.02 42.42 -26.48
N SER A 4 18.97 41.73 -25.84
CA SER A 4 18.81 40.34 -25.44
C SER A 4 17.63 40.26 -24.48
N THR A 5 16.49 39.77 -24.96
CA THR A 5 15.36 39.43 -24.09
C THR A 5 15.82 38.32 -23.17
N ARG A 6 15.65 38.49 -21.85
CA ARG A 6 15.92 37.44 -20.86
C ARG A 6 15.24 36.15 -21.34
N SER A 7 15.99 35.04 -21.38
CA SER A 7 15.41 33.74 -21.70
C SER A 7 14.26 33.47 -20.74
N LYS A 8 13.15 32.91 -21.24
CA LYS A 8 12.07 32.45 -20.36
C LYS A 8 12.66 31.53 -19.29
N GLU A 9 12.17 31.64 -18.06
CA GLU A 9 12.57 30.75 -16.99
C GLU A 9 12.25 29.31 -17.41
N TYR A 10 13.26 28.45 -17.36
CA TYR A 10 13.10 27.03 -17.63
C TYR A 10 12.46 26.41 -16.39
N ILE A 11 11.22 25.94 -16.53
CA ILE A 11 10.45 25.36 -15.43
C ILE A 11 10.41 23.85 -15.66
N ILE A 12 10.94 23.09 -14.70
CA ILE A 12 10.79 21.64 -14.67
C ILE A 12 9.41 21.34 -14.10
N PRO A 13 8.53 20.62 -14.82
CA PRO A 13 7.25 20.19 -14.27
C PRO A 13 7.48 19.19 -13.15
N GLU A 14 6.71 19.36 -12.07
CA GLU A 14 6.78 18.52 -10.89
C GLU A 14 5.50 17.71 -10.76
N TYR A 15 5.65 16.42 -10.49
CA TYR A 15 4.57 15.45 -10.34
C TYR A 15 4.67 14.76 -8.99
N SER A 16 3.57 14.71 -8.26
CA SER A 16 3.44 13.86 -7.07
C SER A 16 3.17 12.43 -7.48
N LEU A 17 3.90 11.47 -6.89
CA LEU A 17 3.67 10.06 -7.17
C LEU A 17 2.23 9.64 -6.87
N THR A 18 1.74 9.99 -5.68
CA THR A 18 0.37 9.67 -5.24
C THR A 18 -0.64 10.67 -5.80
N GLY A 19 -0.33 11.97 -5.69
CA GLY A 19 -1.24 13.04 -6.07
C GLY A 19 -1.45 13.13 -7.57
N ASP A 20 -0.43 12.92 -8.39
CA ASP A 20 -0.54 13.04 -9.85
C ASP A 20 -0.57 11.69 -10.55
N LEU A 21 0.49 10.88 -10.41
CA LEU A 21 0.67 9.70 -11.27
C LEU A 21 -0.34 8.58 -10.95
N LEU A 22 -0.45 8.18 -9.68
CA LEU A 22 -1.43 7.17 -9.25
C LEU A 22 -2.87 7.67 -9.37
N SER A 23 -3.10 8.95 -9.09
CA SER A 23 -4.43 9.56 -9.26
C SER A 23 -4.86 9.59 -10.74
N PHE A 24 -3.94 9.85 -11.66
CA PHE A 24 -4.21 9.76 -13.10
C PHE A 24 -4.57 8.32 -13.50
N LEU A 25 -3.80 7.33 -13.06
CA LEU A 25 -4.06 5.91 -13.32
C LEU A 25 -5.41 5.41 -12.77
N THR A 26 -5.91 6.05 -11.72
CA THR A 26 -7.24 5.77 -11.15
C THR A 26 -8.36 6.24 -12.10
N CYS A 27 -8.25 7.48 -12.61
CA CYS A 27 -9.14 8.03 -13.63
C CYS A 27 -8.59 9.36 -14.17
N ASN A 28 -8.22 9.41 -15.45
CA ASN A 28 -7.61 10.60 -16.07
C ASN A 28 -8.53 11.83 -15.99
N LEU A 29 -9.83 11.63 -16.27
CA LEU A 29 -10.82 12.72 -16.23
C LEU A 29 -11.03 13.25 -14.79
N GLN A 30 -11.10 12.35 -13.80
CA GLN A 30 -11.23 12.74 -12.40
C GLN A 30 -10.00 13.51 -11.94
N TYR A 31 -8.80 13.00 -12.25
CA TYR A 31 -7.52 13.66 -12.00
C TYR A 31 -7.49 15.08 -12.57
N ARG A 32 -7.92 15.25 -13.83
CA ARG A 32 -7.98 16.56 -14.46
C ARG A 32 -8.86 17.54 -13.68
N TYR A 33 -10.02 17.12 -13.20
CA TYR A 33 -10.90 18.00 -12.44
C TYR A 33 -10.39 18.29 -11.02
N GLN A 34 -9.90 17.27 -10.31
CA GLN A 34 -9.47 17.40 -8.93
C GLN A 34 -8.14 18.15 -8.81
N ASN A 35 -7.10 17.66 -9.47
CA ASN A 35 -5.73 18.15 -9.27
C ASN A 35 -5.41 19.37 -10.11
N LYS A 36 -5.84 19.40 -11.37
CA LYS A 36 -5.58 20.55 -12.25
C LYS A 36 -6.72 21.57 -12.20
N GLY A 37 -7.95 21.13 -11.93
CA GLY A 37 -9.11 21.99 -11.79
C GLY A 37 -9.30 22.56 -10.37
N ASN A 38 -8.57 22.06 -9.38
CA ASN A 38 -8.72 22.39 -7.96
C ASN A 38 -10.18 22.22 -7.48
N LEU A 39 -10.88 21.21 -7.99
CA LEU A 39 -12.22 20.85 -7.55
C LEU A 39 -12.10 19.73 -6.50
N PRO A 40 -12.15 20.05 -5.20
CA PRO A 40 -12.05 19.02 -4.18
C PRO A 40 -13.25 18.06 -4.28
N PRO A 41 -13.04 16.77 -3.98
CA PRO A 41 -14.14 15.81 -3.94
C PRO A 41 -15.22 16.23 -2.92
N SER A 42 -16.48 16.02 -3.26
CA SER A 42 -17.63 16.38 -2.42
C SER A 42 -17.78 15.43 -1.22
N MET A 43 -17.36 14.17 -1.38
CA MET A 43 -17.30 13.16 -0.33
C MET A 43 -15.92 12.50 -0.27
N PRO A 44 -14.92 13.15 0.37
CA PRO A 44 -13.56 12.63 0.49
C PRO A 44 -13.45 11.49 1.51
N ILE A 45 -14.32 10.49 1.49
CA ILE A 45 -14.32 9.41 2.51
C ILE A 45 -12.97 8.69 2.49
N GLN A 46 -12.52 8.21 1.33
CA GLN A 46 -11.24 7.50 1.22
C GLN A 46 -10.04 8.38 1.58
N LEU A 47 -10.04 9.65 1.14
CA LEU A 47 -9.01 10.62 1.48
C LEU A 47 -8.97 10.88 3.00
N TRP A 48 -10.14 11.06 3.62
CA TRP A 48 -10.25 11.23 5.07
C TRP A 48 -9.75 9.99 5.82
N PHE A 49 -10.14 8.78 5.39
CA PHE A 49 -9.69 7.53 6.02
C PHE A 49 -8.19 7.35 5.89
N GLY A 50 -7.62 7.65 4.72
CA GLY A 50 -6.17 7.68 4.50
C GLY A 50 -5.50 8.62 5.49
N GLU A 51 -5.77 9.93 5.40
CA GLU A 51 -5.13 10.94 6.28
C GLU A 51 -5.35 10.64 7.78
N PHE A 52 -6.51 10.07 8.15
CA PHE A 52 -6.78 9.65 9.52
C PHE A 52 -5.85 8.51 9.96
N ILE A 53 -5.69 7.46 9.15
CA ILE A 53 -4.84 6.32 9.48
C ILE A 53 -3.37 6.76 9.59
N HIS A 54 -2.84 7.47 8.58
CA HIS A 54 -1.45 7.92 8.58
C HIS A 54 -1.19 8.80 9.80
N GLY A 55 -2.03 9.82 10.03
CA GLY A 55 -1.87 10.73 11.17
C GLY A 55 -2.00 10.05 12.53
N VAL A 56 -2.89 9.05 12.69
CA VAL A 56 -3.00 8.31 13.96
C VAL A 56 -1.79 7.40 14.19
N MET A 57 -1.31 6.71 13.14
CA MET A 57 -0.13 5.85 13.24
C MET A 57 1.14 6.65 13.55
N GLU A 58 1.31 7.79 12.89
CA GLU A 58 2.43 8.72 13.12
C GLU A 58 2.41 9.27 14.56
N GLU A 59 1.29 9.87 15.00
CA GLU A 59 1.17 10.41 16.36
C GLU A 59 1.30 9.31 17.44
N ALA A 60 0.83 8.10 17.15
CA ALA A 60 1.03 6.95 18.04
C ALA A 60 2.52 6.58 18.15
N TYR A 61 3.25 6.54 17.03
CA TYR A 61 4.69 6.35 17.05
C TYR A 61 5.39 7.47 17.82
N LEU A 62 5.10 8.74 17.55
CA LEU A 62 5.70 9.88 18.24
C LEU A 62 5.44 9.82 19.75
N LYS A 63 4.22 9.49 20.17
CA LYS A 63 3.90 9.32 21.59
C LYS A 63 4.65 8.15 22.20
N TRP A 64 4.75 7.00 21.51
CA TRP A 64 5.53 5.86 21.96
C TRP A 64 7.04 6.17 22.07
N ASN A 65 7.58 6.90 21.09
CA ASN A 65 9.00 7.24 21.04
C ASN A 65 9.43 8.16 22.20
N ASN A 66 8.50 8.97 22.71
CA ASN A 66 8.70 9.85 23.86
C ASN A 66 8.53 9.15 25.23
N LEU A 67 8.16 7.87 25.27
CA LEU A 67 8.09 7.10 26.52
C LEU A 67 9.49 6.71 27.03
N SER A 68 9.59 6.38 28.32
CA SER A 68 10.83 5.79 28.85
C SER A 68 11.06 4.37 28.32
N ASP A 69 12.32 3.88 28.32
CA ASP A 69 12.65 2.54 27.81
C ASP A 69 11.91 1.39 28.54
N GLU A 70 11.56 1.59 29.81
CA GLU A 70 10.77 0.64 30.60
C GLU A 70 9.31 0.60 30.12
N GLU A 71 8.72 1.75 29.81
CA GLU A 71 7.36 1.88 29.28
C GLU A 71 7.28 1.43 27.82
N LYS A 72 8.31 1.68 27.00
CA LYS A 72 8.39 1.21 25.61
C LYS A 72 8.31 -0.32 25.51
N LYS A 73 8.87 -1.03 26.51
CA LYS A 73 8.81 -2.49 26.61
C LYS A 73 7.42 -3.00 26.99
N ASP A 74 6.64 -2.22 27.74
CA ASP A 74 5.30 -2.58 28.16
C ASP A 74 4.26 -1.99 27.20
N PHE A 75 4.09 -2.60 26.02
CA PHE A 75 3.11 -2.18 25.01
C PHE A 75 1.66 -2.52 25.41
N LYS A 76 1.20 -2.00 26.55
CA LYS A 76 -0.15 -2.18 27.10
C LYS A 76 -1.02 -0.94 26.87
N TRP A 77 -1.11 -0.54 25.62
CA TRP A 77 -1.92 0.60 25.23
C TRP A 77 -3.41 0.25 25.33
N ASP A 78 -4.14 1.07 26.07
CA ASP A 78 -5.58 1.03 26.17
C ASP A 78 -6.22 1.98 25.15
N TRP A 79 -7.40 1.61 24.65
CA TRP A 79 -8.05 2.44 23.64
C TRP A 79 -8.52 3.79 24.21
N GLU A 80 -9.24 3.80 25.34
CA GLU A 80 -9.81 5.02 25.90
C GLU A 80 -8.73 5.97 26.39
N ARG A 81 -7.69 5.41 27.04
CA ARG A 81 -6.62 6.22 27.63
C ARG A 81 -5.56 6.64 26.64
N ASP A 82 -5.14 5.74 25.74
CA ASP A 82 -3.91 5.93 24.98
C ASP A 82 -4.17 6.31 23.52
N ILE A 83 -5.19 5.72 22.88
CA ILE A 83 -5.44 5.84 21.42
C ILE A 83 -6.53 6.87 21.11
N LYS A 84 -7.68 6.86 21.79
CA LYS A 84 -8.80 7.79 21.58
C LYS A 84 -8.37 9.28 21.64
N PRO A 85 -7.49 9.72 22.56
CA PRO A 85 -7.01 11.09 22.55
C PRO A 85 -6.23 11.48 21.28
N ILE A 86 -5.52 10.53 20.67
CA ILE A 86 -4.82 10.72 19.40
C ILE A 86 -5.84 10.85 18.27
N GLU A 87 -6.81 9.93 18.21
CA GLU A 87 -7.91 9.98 17.23
C GLU A 87 -8.65 11.33 17.27
N ASP A 88 -8.93 11.84 18.47
CA ASP A 88 -9.59 13.13 18.66
C ASP A 88 -8.78 14.32 18.14
N ILE A 89 -7.46 14.31 18.33
CA ILE A 89 -6.56 15.35 17.83
C ILE A 89 -6.51 15.32 16.30
N ILE A 90 -6.30 14.13 15.72
CA ILE A 90 -6.24 13.96 14.27
C ILE A 90 -7.59 14.32 13.63
N THR A 91 -8.70 13.86 14.19
CA THR A 91 -10.04 14.21 13.72
C THR A 91 -10.28 15.72 13.74
N LYS A 92 -9.81 16.44 14.78
CA LYS A 92 -9.87 17.90 14.83
C LYS A 92 -9.03 18.55 13.73
N ARG A 93 -7.81 18.06 13.48
CA ARG A 93 -6.94 18.55 12.39
C ARG A 93 -7.61 18.39 11.02
N LEU A 94 -8.19 17.22 10.75
CA LEU A 94 -8.91 16.94 9.50
C LEU A 94 -10.13 17.84 9.32
N LYS A 95 -10.91 18.07 10.39
CA LYS A 95 -12.05 19.00 10.36
C LYS A 95 -11.63 20.43 10.01
N VAL A 96 -10.47 20.90 10.50
CA VAL A 96 -9.94 22.23 10.13
C VAL A 96 -9.59 22.31 8.64
N LYS A 97 -9.16 21.20 8.03
CA LYS A 97 -8.95 21.07 6.57
C LYS A 97 -10.26 20.91 5.77
N GLY A 98 -11.42 20.92 6.42
CA GLY A 98 -12.72 20.66 5.78
C GLY A 98 -13.02 19.17 5.53
N LEU A 99 -12.16 18.27 5.99
CA LEU A 99 -12.35 16.82 5.88
C LEU A 99 -13.12 16.33 7.11
N ASN A 100 -14.40 16.05 6.94
CA ASN A 100 -15.26 15.58 8.01
C ASN A 100 -15.25 14.06 8.11
N PRO A 101 -15.32 13.49 9.33
CA PRO A 101 -15.46 12.05 9.49
C PRO A 101 -16.74 11.56 8.80
N PRO A 102 -16.71 10.39 8.15
CA PRO A 102 -17.87 9.82 7.51
C PRO A 102 -18.96 9.51 8.55
N ILE A 103 -20.19 9.91 8.22
CA ILE A 103 -21.37 9.70 9.07
C ILE A 103 -21.87 8.26 8.83
N ASN A 104 -22.30 7.55 9.89
CA ASN A 104 -22.88 6.18 9.85
C ASN A 104 -21.91 5.02 9.51
N TYR A 105 -20.63 5.11 9.83
CA TYR A 105 -19.71 3.95 9.79
C TYR A 105 -19.81 3.08 11.07
N THR A 106 -21.04 2.67 11.41
CA THR A 106 -21.37 1.91 12.62
C THR A 106 -21.74 0.47 12.26
N GLU A 107 -20.74 -0.37 11.99
CA GLU A 107 -20.87 -1.82 12.16
C GLU A 107 -20.47 -2.16 13.60
N ASN A 108 -21.18 -3.10 14.25
CA ASN A 108 -21.00 -3.45 15.66
C ASN A 108 -19.66 -4.19 15.89
N TYR A 109 -18.55 -3.46 15.91
CA TYR A 109 -17.19 -3.96 16.19
C TYR A 109 -16.79 -3.91 17.70
N GLY A 110 -17.79 -3.97 18.59
CA GLY A 110 -17.61 -3.96 20.05
C GLY A 110 -18.00 -2.62 20.71
N PRO A 111 -17.41 -2.23 21.86
CA PRO A 111 -17.75 -0.98 22.57
C PRO A 111 -17.31 0.30 21.83
N LYS A 112 -16.73 0.15 20.63
CA LYS A 112 -16.13 1.22 19.86
C LYS A 112 -17.18 1.90 18.99
N GLU A 113 -17.11 3.22 18.95
CA GLU A 113 -18.15 4.04 18.33
C GLU A 113 -18.18 3.85 16.79
N ASN A 114 -17.07 3.57 16.10
CA ASN A 114 -16.99 3.49 14.63
C ASN A 114 -15.87 2.55 14.09
N MET A 115 -15.98 2.07 12.85
CA MET A 115 -15.05 1.11 12.23
C MET A 115 -13.59 1.61 12.07
N TYR A 116 -13.37 2.88 11.70
CA TYR A 116 -11.98 3.42 11.60
C TYR A 116 -11.23 3.33 12.92
N SER A 117 -11.91 3.62 14.04
CA SER A 117 -11.37 3.53 15.39
C SER A 117 -11.01 2.08 15.74
N ALA A 118 -11.86 1.12 15.34
CA ALA A 118 -11.56 -0.30 15.49
C ALA A 118 -10.31 -0.73 14.71
N ARG A 119 -10.15 -0.25 13.47
CA ARG A 119 -8.98 -0.53 12.62
C ARG A 119 -7.70 0.01 13.24
N VAL A 120 -7.63 1.30 13.55
CA VAL A 120 -6.40 1.89 14.15
C VAL A 120 -6.05 1.28 15.50
N ASP A 121 -7.04 0.98 16.35
CA ASP A 121 -6.79 0.29 17.62
C ASP A 121 -6.17 -1.09 17.42
N ARG A 122 -6.70 -1.89 16.48
CA ARG A 122 -6.14 -3.20 16.17
C ARG A 122 -4.76 -3.08 15.53
N SER A 123 -4.56 -2.14 14.62
CA SER A 123 -3.26 -1.88 13.97
C SER A 123 -2.18 -1.53 15.00
N ILE A 124 -2.45 -0.57 15.89
CA ILE A 124 -1.50 -0.17 16.93
C ILE A 124 -1.21 -1.33 17.87
N LYS A 125 -2.23 -2.08 18.33
CA LYS A 125 -2.02 -3.19 19.28
C LYS A 125 -1.35 -4.42 18.67
N ILE A 126 -1.55 -4.67 17.38
CA ILE A 126 -1.00 -5.86 16.70
C ILE A 126 0.38 -5.53 16.11
N TRP A 127 0.50 -4.47 15.32
CA TRP A 127 1.72 -4.12 14.61
C TRP A 127 2.60 -3.15 15.38
N GLY A 128 2.05 -2.24 16.18
CA GLY A 128 2.83 -1.25 16.93
C GLY A 128 4.01 -1.82 17.74
N PRO A 129 3.87 -2.91 18.52
CA PRO A 129 4.99 -3.52 19.26
C PRO A 129 6.14 -4.02 18.38
N HIS A 130 5.85 -4.27 17.10
CA HIS A 130 6.80 -4.82 16.13
C HIS A 130 7.31 -3.73 15.18
N LEU A 131 6.47 -2.76 14.86
CA LEU A 131 6.75 -1.71 13.90
C LEU A 131 7.47 -0.53 14.54
N PHE A 132 6.96 0.01 15.64
CA PHE A 132 7.51 1.23 16.24
C PHE A 132 8.99 1.11 16.62
N PRO A 133 9.49 -0.04 17.12
CA PRO A 133 10.92 -0.21 17.37
C PRO A 133 11.80 -0.21 16.11
N LEU A 134 11.22 -0.41 14.93
CA LEU A 134 11.94 -0.44 13.66
C LEU A 134 11.96 0.91 12.96
N ILE A 135 11.11 1.87 13.35
CA ILE A 135 11.04 3.18 12.70
C ILE A 135 12.29 4.00 13.04
N GLU A 136 13.03 4.42 12.02
CA GLU A 136 14.08 5.43 12.16
C GLU A 136 13.46 6.81 11.93
N ASP A 137 12.81 7.00 10.77
CA ASP A 137 12.16 8.24 10.37
C ASP A 137 10.71 8.00 9.93
N ALA A 138 9.85 9.00 10.17
CA ALA A 138 8.47 9.04 9.71
C ALA A 138 8.26 10.27 8.82
N GLU A 139 7.38 10.16 7.82
CA GLU A 139 7.08 11.20 6.82
C GLU A 139 8.32 11.75 6.07
N VAL A 140 9.10 10.86 5.44
CA VAL A 140 10.31 11.24 4.71
C VAL A 140 9.96 11.78 3.32
N LEU A 141 10.25 13.07 3.08
CA LEU A 141 10.10 13.71 1.78
C LEU A 141 11.24 13.30 0.84
N ILE A 142 10.89 12.82 -0.34
CA ILE A 142 11.84 12.34 -1.35
C ILE A 142 11.53 12.97 -2.70
N LYS A 143 12.58 13.24 -3.50
CA LYS A 143 12.47 13.87 -4.81
C LYS A 143 13.56 13.39 -5.76
N GLY A 144 13.19 13.23 -7.03
CA GLY A 144 14.07 12.84 -8.11
C GLY A 144 13.73 13.57 -9.40
N ILE A 145 14.61 13.44 -10.38
CA ILE A 145 14.48 14.04 -11.71
C ILE A 145 14.67 12.93 -12.74
N ARG A 146 13.86 12.94 -13.80
CA ARG A 146 13.94 12.02 -14.94
C ARG A 146 13.88 12.78 -16.25
N ASP A 147 14.35 12.13 -17.31
CA ASP A 147 14.20 12.62 -18.68
C ASP A 147 12.72 12.67 -19.05
N MET A 148 12.31 13.74 -19.73
CA MET A 148 10.94 13.84 -20.21
C MET A 148 10.70 12.81 -21.33
N PRO A 149 9.65 11.96 -21.22
CA PRO A 149 9.24 11.11 -22.33
C PRO A 149 8.95 11.97 -23.56
N LYS A 150 9.53 11.57 -24.69
CA LYS A 150 9.34 12.30 -25.95
C LYS A 150 8.07 11.80 -26.62
N ASP A 151 7.13 12.70 -26.88
CA ASP A 151 6.02 12.38 -27.77
C ASP A 151 6.54 12.16 -29.22
N ASN A 152 5.71 11.53 -30.04
CA ASN A 152 6.02 11.33 -31.46
C ASN A 152 6.03 12.65 -32.27
N GLU A 153 5.63 13.77 -31.68
CA GLU A 153 5.51 15.09 -32.33
C GLU A 153 6.63 16.08 -31.96
N GLY A 154 7.55 15.71 -31.05
CA GLY A 154 8.62 16.56 -30.54
C GLY A 154 8.14 17.74 -29.67
N HIS A 155 6.92 17.70 -29.13
CA HIS A 155 6.32 18.76 -28.34
C HIS A 155 6.42 18.46 -26.84
N SER A 156 7.63 18.60 -26.30
CA SER A 156 7.80 18.69 -24.85
C SER A 156 8.01 20.13 -24.38
N ARG A 157 7.39 20.48 -23.25
CA ARG A 157 7.62 21.76 -22.56
C ARG A 157 8.94 21.83 -21.78
N SER A 158 9.59 20.69 -21.51
CA SER A 158 10.87 20.60 -20.79
C SER A 158 11.68 19.35 -21.20
N GLU A 159 12.98 19.36 -20.97
CA GLU A 159 13.86 18.20 -21.19
C GLU A 159 13.73 17.16 -20.07
N TYR A 160 13.32 17.60 -18.88
CA TYR A 160 13.20 16.79 -17.68
C TYR A 160 11.86 17.02 -17.00
N TYR A 161 11.45 16.07 -16.17
CA TYR A 161 10.40 16.24 -15.17
C TYR A 161 10.89 15.77 -13.80
N SER A 162 10.24 16.24 -12.74
CA SER A 162 10.56 15.81 -11.38
C SER A 162 9.41 15.01 -10.78
N ILE A 163 9.75 13.97 -10.04
CA ILE A 163 8.83 13.18 -9.22
C ILE A 163 9.12 13.48 -7.76
N ASN A 164 8.07 13.71 -6.98
CA ASN A 164 8.14 13.81 -5.52
C ASN A 164 7.22 12.79 -4.84
N GLY A 165 7.60 12.40 -3.63
CA GLY A 165 6.89 11.42 -2.81
C GLY A 165 7.11 11.66 -1.32
N VAL A 166 6.28 11.00 -0.51
CA VAL A 166 6.40 10.95 0.94
C VAL A 166 6.40 9.49 1.35
N ILE A 167 7.47 9.03 1.97
CA ILE A 167 7.55 7.70 2.58
C ILE A 167 6.94 7.82 3.98
N ASP A 168 5.92 7.01 4.28
CA ASP A 168 5.28 7.04 5.61
C ASP A 168 6.25 6.68 6.72
N VAL A 169 7.00 5.59 6.53
CA VAL A 169 7.97 5.08 7.48
C VAL A 169 9.20 4.58 6.76
N LEU A 170 10.35 5.05 7.21
CA LEU A 170 11.67 4.53 6.85
C LEU A 170 12.26 3.84 8.07
N SER A 171 12.60 2.57 7.90
CA SER A 171 13.31 1.78 8.91
C SER A 171 14.75 1.59 8.47
N SER A 172 15.71 1.68 9.41
CA SER A 172 17.06 1.19 9.17
C SER A 172 17.36 0.01 10.08
N VAL A 173 17.96 -1.01 9.47
CA VAL A 173 18.32 -2.25 10.15
C VAL A 173 19.80 -2.53 9.88
N LYS A 174 20.53 -2.83 10.94
CA LYS A 174 21.92 -3.31 10.83
C LYS A 174 21.93 -4.82 10.75
N LEU A 175 22.77 -5.38 9.88
CA LEU A 175 22.97 -6.83 9.80
C LEU A 175 23.38 -7.43 11.16
N ASP A 176 24.24 -6.73 11.91
CA ASP A 176 24.72 -7.14 13.24
C ASP A 176 23.62 -7.23 14.32
N GLU A 177 22.57 -6.43 14.22
CA GLU A 177 21.43 -6.49 15.15
C GLU A 177 20.56 -7.73 14.89
N ILE A 178 20.53 -8.22 13.65
CA ILE A 178 19.94 -9.52 13.31
C ILE A 178 20.83 -10.65 13.85
N TYR A 179 22.15 -10.57 13.64
CA TYR A 179 23.13 -11.55 14.15
C TYR A 179 23.20 -11.63 15.68
N SER A 180 22.85 -10.55 16.40
CA SER A 180 22.85 -10.51 17.87
C SER A 180 21.62 -11.15 18.51
N ILE A 181 20.52 -11.30 17.77
CA ILE A 181 19.31 -12.00 18.24
C ILE A 181 19.55 -13.51 18.37
N GLU A 182 20.52 -14.07 17.62
CA GLU A 182 20.87 -15.49 17.62
C GLU A 182 21.88 -15.89 18.72
N ASN A 183 22.73 -14.98 19.17
CA ASN A 183 23.84 -15.31 20.08
C ASN A 183 23.46 -15.45 21.58
N ASP A 184 22.19 -15.26 21.94
CA ASP A 184 21.69 -15.65 23.28
C ASP A 184 21.55 -17.19 23.43
N PHE A 185 21.90 -18.00 22.40
CA PHE A 185 21.71 -19.45 22.42
C PHE A 185 22.93 -20.35 22.22
N ASN A 186 24.14 -19.89 21.89
CA ASN A 186 25.34 -20.73 22.00
C ASN A 186 26.62 -19.91 22.13
N GLY A 187 27.44 -20.27 23.12
CA GLY A 187 28.73 -19.65 23.37
C GLY A 187 29.82 -20.09 22.38
N ASP A 188 30.74 -19.14 22.19
CA ASP A 188 32.15 -19.26 21.78
C ASP A 188 32.52 -19.47 20.30
N ASN A 189 33.17 -18.41 19.80
CA ASN A 189 34.47 -18.34 19.11
C ASN A 189 34.53 -18.00 17.61
N GLU A 190 35.36 -16.97 17.39
CA GLU A 190 35.86 -16.41 16.14
C GLU A 190 36.45 -17.47 15.19
N LYS A 191 35.90 -17.57 13.97
CA LYS A 191 36.63 -17.57 12.69
C LYS A 191 35.69 -17.78 11.48
N SER A 192 35.98 -17.01 10.42
CA SER A 192 35.51 -17.14 9.03
C SER A 192 34.18 -16.46 8.68
N LYS A 193 34.24 -15.16 8.33
CA LYS A 193 33.12 -14.34 7.84
C LYS A 193 32.31 -14.97 6.68
N ASN A 194 32.92 -15.79 5.82
CA ASN A 194 32.23 -16.43 4.69
C ASN A 194 31.59 -17.79 5.03
N THR A 195 32.08 -18.50 6.04
CA THR A 195 31.43 -19.74 6.52
C THR A 195 30.35 -19.40 7.56
N PHE A 196 30.51 -18.28 8.26
CA PHE A 196 29.50 -17.73 9.17
C PHE A 196 28.24 -17.33 8.41
N LYS A 197 28.28 -16.47 7.36
CA LYS A 197 27.09 -16.08 6.57
C LYS A 197 26.19 -17.29 6.24
N GLN A 198 26.73 -18.36 5.64
CA GLN A 198 25.97 -19.55 5.25
C GLN A 198 25.35 -20.34 6.43
N THR A 199 26.08 -20.54 7.53
CA THR A 199 25.61 -21.31 8.70
C THR A 199 24.63 -20.50 9.58
N THR A 200 24.69 -19.18 9.47
CA THR A 200 23.87 -18.18 10.20
C THR A 200 22.58 -17.86 9.44
N LEU A 201 22.64 -17.93 8.11
CA LEU A 201 21.44 -18.03 7.28
C LEU A 201 20.66 -19.27 7.69
N ASP A 202 21.24 -20.47 7.68
CA ASP A 202 20.54 -21.70 8.07
C ASP A 202 19.86 -21.64 9.47
N SER A 203 20.35 -20.85 10.44
CA SER A 203 19.73 -20.66 11.77
C SER A 203 18.60 -19.62 11.81
N PHE A 204 18.59 -18.64 10.90
CA PHE A 204 17.48 -17.72 10.65
C PHE A 204 16.19 -18.47 10.23
N PHE A 205 16.32 -19.66 9.61
CA PHE A 205 15.21 -20.51 9.13
C PHE A 205 14.74 -21.58 10.14
N VAL A 206 15.43 -21.79 11.26
CA VAL A 206 15.01 -22.75 12.31
C VAL A 206 14.22 -22.03 13.40
N ILE A 207 13.17 -21.29 13.02
CA ILE A 207 12.11 -20.97 13.97
C ILE A 207 11.21 -22.20 14.03
N ASP A 208 11.59 -23.10 14.95
CA ASP A 208 10.97 -24.39 15.18
C ASP A 208 9.43 -24.29 15.12
N SER A 209 8.87 -25.11 14.23
CA SER A 209 7.47 -25.46 14.17
C SER A 209 7.03 -26.02 15.53
N CYS A 210 6.59 -25.14 16.44
CA CYS A 210 5.95 -25.57 17.66
C CYS A 210 4.44 -25.51 17.44
N ASP A 211 3.88 -26.69 17.20
CA ASP A 211 2.46 -26.99 17.26
C ASP A 211 1.77 -26.23 18.40
N ILE A 212 0.73 -25.49 18.01
CA ILE A 212 -0.30 -25.01 18.92
C ILE A 212 -1.07 -26.25 19.35
N ASP A 213 -0.56 -26.98 20.35
CA ASP A 213 -1.30 -27.91 21.21
C ASP A 213 -0.32 -28.60 22.17
N ASN A 214 0.14 -27.89 23.19
CA ASN A 214 0.26 -28.40 24.57
C ASN A 214 0.89 -27.37 25.50
N VAL A 215 0.08 -26.91 26.44
CA VAL A 215 0.48 -26.06 27.57
C VAL A 215 1.33 -26.90 28.52
N ARG A 216 2.56 -26.46 28.79
CA ARG A 216 3.24 -26.38 30.10
C ARG A 216 4.75 -26.21 29.91
N ASP A 217 5.18 -24.97 29.67
CA ASP A 217 6.30 -24.48 30.50
C ASP A 217 6.32 -22.95 30.56
N LYS A 218 6.43 -22.44 31.79
CA LYS A 218 6.52 -21.02 32.12
C LYS A 218 7.99 -20.69 32.35
N SER A 219 8.74 -20.48 31.27
CA SER A 219 9.98 -19.71 31.30
C SER A 219 10.06 -18.87 30.02
N SER A 220 10.41 -17.60 30.21
CA SER A 220 10.48 -16.50 29.24
C SER A 220 10.81 -16.88 27.78
N LYS A 221 9.78 -17.07 26.94
CA LYS A 221 9.94 -16.94 25.48
C LYS A 221 9.81 -15.46 25.13
N LYS A 222 10.92 -14.76 24.92
CA LYS A 222 10.92 -13.45 24.24
C LYS A 222 10.35 -13.69 22.84
N SER A 223 9.09 -13.32 22.64
CA SER A 223 8.47 -13.33 21.31
C SER A 223 9.28 -12.41 20.42
N GLY A 224 9.90 -12.95 19.37
CA GLY A 224 10.61 -12.18 18.36
C GLY A 224 9.73 -11.12 17.69
N ASN A 225 10.37 -10.19 16.97
CA ASN A 225 9.67 -9.19 16.18
C ASN A 225 8.95 -9.86 15.00
N LYS A 226 7.61 -9.76 14.92
CA LYS A 226 6.82 -10.43 13.89
C LYS A 226 7.12 -9.95 12.48
N ILE A 227 7.45 -8.68 12.28
CA ILE A 227 7.81 -8.16 10.96
C ILE A 227 9.10 -8.83 10.48
N LEU A 228 10.09 -8.93 11.36
CA LEU A 228 11.34 -9.64 11.06
C LEU A 228 11.08 -11.13 10.80
N GLU A 229 10.14 -11.78 11.50
CA GLU A 229 9.74 -13.16 11.18
C GLU A 229 9.13 -13.29 9.77
N TYR A 230 8.32 -12.33 9.31
CA TYR A 230 7.78 -12.35 7.94
C TYR A 230 8.88 -12.19 6.90
N LEU A 231 9.82 -11.26 7.11
CA LEU A 231 11.00 -11.08 6.25
C LEU A 231 11.87 -12.35 6.27
N ALA A 232 12.02 -12.97 7.44
CA ALA A 232 12.75 -14.21 7.62
C ALA A 232 12.08 -15.45 6.99
N ASN A 233 10.86 -15.34 6.50
CA ASN A 233 10.20 -16.40 5.75
C ASN A 233 10.12 -16.10 4.25
N ASN A 234 10.68 -14.98 3.79
CA ASN A 234 10.69 -14.57 2.39
C ASN A 234 12.03 -14.96 1.73
N GLU A 235 12.02 -16.01 0.90
CA GLU A 235 13.22 -16.55 0.24
C GLU A 235 13.94 -15.55 -0.67
N GLU A 236 13.19 -14.70 -1.34
CA GLU A 236 13.74 -13.69 -2.23
C GLU A 236 14.41 -12.55 -1.43
N PHE A 237 13.81 -12.15 -0.31
CA PHE A 237 14.43 -11.22 0.64
C PHE A 237 15.77 -11.73 1.15
N LYS A 238 15.85 -13.02 1.53
CA LYS A 238 17.11 -13.66 1.95
C LYS A 238 18.17 -13.64 0.86
N THR A 239 17.76 -13.92 -0.37
CA THR A 239 18.66 -13.89 -1.52
C THR A 239 19.24 -12.49 -1.75
N ILE A 240 18.42 -11.44 -1.60
CA ILE A 240 18.89 -10.04 -1.70
C ILE A 240 19.84 -9.73 -0.55
N LEU A 241 19.48 -10.11 0.67
CA LEU A 241 20.27 -9.87 1.88
C LEU A 241 21.65 -10.56 1.82
N GLU A 242 21.72 -11.78 1.28
CA GLU A 242 22.96 -12.53 1.08
C GLU A 242 23.97 -11.79 0.20
N ASN A 243 23.45 -11.15 -0.86
CA ASN A 243 24.21 -10.44 -1.88
C ASN A 243 24.53 -8.99 -1.50
N LEU A 244 24.02 -8.50 -0.38
CA LEU A 244 24.28 -7.13 0.07
C LEU A 244 25.74 -6.98 0.53
N GLU A 245 26.41 -5.96 -0.01
CA GLU A 245 27.79 -5.59 0.38
C GLU A 245 27.82 -4.72 1.65
N ASP A 246 26.78 -3.91 1.86
CA ASP A 246 26.66 -2.99 2.99
C ASP A 246 26.15 -3.68 4.27
N ASP A 247 26.63 -3.20 5.41
CA ASP A 247 26.25 -3.72 6.74
C ASP A 247 24.94 -3.10 7.29
N GLU A 248 24.44 -2.05 6.64
CA GLU A 248 23.19 -1.37 6.99
C GLU A 248 22.30 -1.25 5.75
N TYR A 249 21.00 -1.43 5.96
CA TYR A 249 20.00 -1.30 4.90
C TYR A 249 18.75 -0.61 5.42
N GLU A 250 17.91 -0.20 4.48
CA GLU A 250 16.63 0.44 4.73
C GLU A 250 15.44 -0.44 4.29
N ILE A 251 14.33 -0.29 5.00
CA ILE A 251 13.02 -0.85 4.65
C ILE A 251 12.02 0.29 4.55
N ILE A 252 11.34 0.38 3.42
CA ILE A 252 10.26 1.35 3.20
C ILE A 252 8.95 0.72 3.68
N ILE A 253 8.17 1.43 4.48
CA ILE A 253 6.89 0.93 4.99
C ILE A 253 5.78 1.94 4.65
N ASP A 254 4.70 1.45 4.06
CA ASP A 254 3.51 2.24 3.67
C ASP A 254 2.25 1.64 4.30
N TYR A 255 1.31 2.51 4.69
CA TYR A 255 0.01 2.11 5.24
C TYR A 255 -1.12 2.31 4.22
N LYS A 256 -1.91 1.27 3.99
CA LYS A 256 -3.11 1.36 3.16
C LYS A 256 -4.38 1.15 3.99
N GLY A 257 -5.24 2.17 3.98
CA GLY A 257 -6.59 2.17 4.56
C GLY A 257 -7.63 1.41 3.72
N MET A 258 -7.22 0.35 3.03
CA MET A 258 -8.06 -0.45 2.13
C MET A 258 -7.81 -1.95 2.34
N ARG A 259 -8.71 -2.77 1.80
CA ARG A 259 -8.52 -4.22 1.66
C ARG A 259 -7.27 -4.49 0.82
N ARG A 260 -6.59 -5.61 1.08
CA ARG A 260 -5.56 -6.12 0.18
C ARG A 260 -6.21 -6.37 -1.18
N PRO A 261 -5.70 -5.78 -2.27
CA PRO A 261 -6.25 -6.02 -3.61
C PRO A 261 -6.17 -7.49 -3.99
N SER A 262 -6.99 -7.89 -4.96
CA SER A 262 -6.86 -9.16 -5.64
C SER A 262 -5.45 -9.28 -6.24
N ALA A 263 -4.85 -10.45 -6.14
CA ALA A 263 -3.47 -10.68 -6.55
C ALA A 263 -3.39 -11.81 -7.59
N PRO A 264 -2.45 -11.73 -8.55
CA PRO A 264 -2.17 -12.86 -9.42
C PRO A 264 -1.71 -14.07 -8.61
N ASN A 265 -2.01 -15.28 -9.08
CA ASN A 265 -1.54 -16.50 -8.44
C ASN A 265 -0.01 -16.57 -8.54
N LYS A 266 0.68 -17.11 -7.52
CA LYS A 266 2.15 -17.27 -7.51
C LYS A 266 2.72 -17.93 -8.78
N ASN A 267 1.99 -18.88 -9.36
CA ASN A 267 2.40 -19.55 -10.60
C ASN A 267 2.27 -18.67 -11.87
N ASP A 268 1.45 -17.63 -11.81
CA ASP A 268 1.27 -16.64 -12.89
C ASP A 268 2.31 -15.51 -12.75
N ILE A 269 2.78 -15.24 -11.52
CA ILE A 269 3.86 -14.30 -11.22
C ILE A 269 5.21 -14.82 -11.77
N ASP A 270 5.53 -16.10 -11.56
CA ASP A 270 6.81 -16.69 -12.02
C ASP A 270 6.94 -16.84 -13.55
N LYS A 271 5.83 -16.76 -14.30
CA LYS A 271 5.82 -16.89 -15.77
C LYS A 271 5.81 -15.56 -16.50
N ASN A 272 5.42 -14.49 -15.82
CA ASN A 272 5.24 -13.19 -16.41
C ASN A 272 6.08 -12.19 -15.61
N ASN A 273 7.28 -11.89 -16.12
CA ASN A 273 7.65 -10.47 -16.15
C ASN A 273 6.39 -9.76 -16.68
N ILE A 274 5.76 -8.91 -15.87
CA ILE A 274 4.50 -8.20 -16.16
C ILE A 274 4.63 -7.30 -17.42
N HIS A 275 5.79 -7.36 -18.07
CA HIS A 275 6.23 -6.60 -19.22
C HIS A 275 5.89 -7.18 -20.62
N LEU A 276 5.14 -8.29 -20.76
CA LEU A 276 4.82 -8.88 -22.09
C LEU A 276 3.35 -9.30 -22.29
N LEU A 277 2.37 -8.57 -21.74
CA LEU A 277 0.96 -8.78 -22.09
C LEU A 277 0.44 -7.80 -23.17
N ASN A 278 1.31 -6.92 -23.68
CA ASN A 278 1.09 -6.26 -24.96
C ASN A 278 1.80 -7.08 -26.05
N GLU A 279 1.12 -8.09 -26.61
CA GLU A 279 1.01 -8.31 -28.07
C GLU A 279 0.37 -9.66 -28.46
N ASP A 280 0.26 -10.69 -27.58
CA ASP A 280 -0.23 -12.01 -28.04
C ASP A 280 -1.21 -12.79 -27.12
N SER A 281 -1.66 -12.22 -25.99
CA SER A 281 -2.72 -12.85 -25.18
C SER A 281 -4.06 -12.13 -25.36
N ASN A 282 -5.06 -12.84 -25.91
CA ASN A 282 -6.45 -12.39 -26.08
C ASN A 282 -7.23 -12.14 -24.76
N ASP A 283 -6.56 -11.80 -23.66
CA ASP A 283 -7.17 -11.75 -22.32
C ASP A 283 -6.84 -10.44 -21.59
N GLU A 284 -7.13 -9.30 -22.24
CA GLU A 284 -7.05 -7.94 -21.67
C GLU A 284 -7.79 -7.81 -20.32
N ASN A 285 -8.80 -8.64 -20.07
CA ASN A 285 -9.57 -8.65 -18.83
C ASN A 285 -8.75 -9.07 -17.60
N SER A 286 -7.67 -9.83 -17.77
CA SER A 286 -6.89 -10.38 -16.64
C SER A 286 -5.97 -9.36 -15.97
N LEU A 287 -5.55 -8.30 -16.68
CA LEU A 287 -4.65 -7.28 -16.13
C LEU A 287 -5.40 -6.20 -15.35
N GLU A 288 -6.61 -5.84 -15.80
CA GLU A 288 -7.47 -4.91 -15.07
C GLU A 288 -7.81 -5.45 -13.67
N ASP A 289 -7.96 -6.78 -13.54
CA ASP A 289 -8.21 -7.47 -12.27
C ASP A 289 -7.12 -7.24 -11.20
N TYR A 290 -5.87 -6.95 -11.62
CA TYR A 290 -4.71 -6.80 -10.72
C TYR A 290 -4.07 -5.42 -10.75
N LYS A 291 -4.70 -4.45 -11.43
CA LYS A 291 -4.17 -3.11 -11.63
C LYS A 291 -3.78 -2.43 -10.31
N THR A 292 -4.68 -2.44 -9.33
CA THR A 292 -4.41 -1.85 -8.00
C THR A 292 -3.29 -2.58 -7.25
N TRP A 293 -3.16 -3.91 -7.42
CA TRP A 293 -2.09 -4.69 -6.82
C TRP A 293 -0.71 -4.27 -7.35
N ILE A 294 -0.61 -4.10 -8.66
CA ILE A 294 0.62 -3.70 -9.37
C ILE A 294 0.99 -2.25 -9.05
N GLN A 295 0.02 -1.34 -9.04
CA GLN A 295 0.25 0.07 -8.73
C GLN A 295 0.86 0.29 -7.34
N HIS A 296 0.40 -0.46 -6.34
CA HIS A 296 0.99 -0.43 -5.00
C HIS A 296 2.45 -0.87 -4.98
N GLU A 297 2.81 -1.83 -5.83
CA GLU A 297 4.19 -2.29 -5.99
C GLU A 297 5.07 -1.26 -6.68
N TRP A 298 4.59 -0.69 -7.79
CA TRP A 298 5.26 0.42 -8.46
C TRP A 298 5.49 1.62 -7.54
N GLN A 299 4.54 1.94 -6.65
CA GLN A 299 4.71 3.02 -5.68
C GLN A 299 5.95 2.79 -4.80
N ILE A 300 6.09 1.59 -4.25
CA ILE A 300 7.21 1.21 -3.37
C ILE A 300 8.54 1.16 -4.14
N LEU A 301 8.56 0.58 -5.34
CA LEU A 301 9.74 0.52 -6.20
C LEU A 301 10.22 1.93 -6.59
N THR A 302 9.28 2.81 -6.93
CA THR A 302 9.59 4.22 -7.23
C THR A 302 10.07 4.98 -5.99
N TYR A 303 9.54 4.69 -4.80
CA TYR A 303 10.08 5.24 -3.55
C TYR A 303 11.51 4.76 -3.28
N ALA A 304 11.83 3.49 -3.55
CA ALA A 304 13.20 2.99 -3.41
C ALA A 304 14.17 3.71 -4.36
N TRP A 305 13.77 3.92 -5.61
CA TRP A 305 14.54 4.73 -6.57
C TRP A 305 14.69 6.20 -6.13
N LEU A 306 13.61 6.83 -5.67
CA LEU A 306 13.66 8.20 -5.17
C LEU A 306 14.54 8.31 -3.90
N ARG A 307 14.52 7.30 -3.03
CA ARG A 307 15.36 7.24 -1.84
C ARG A 307 16.84 7.12 -2.22
N SER A 308 17.19 6.28 -3.20
CA SER A 308 18.59 6.13 -3.64
C SER A 308 19.22 7.40 -4.24
N MET A 309 18.39 8.38 -4.60
CA MET A 309 18.84 9.70 -5.08
C MET A 309 19.16 10.71 -3.97
N GLN A 310 18.89 10.37 -2.69
CA GLN A 310 19.16 11.26 -1.55
C GLN A 310 20.60 11.07 -1.02
N GLU A 311 21.19 12.12 -0.44
CA GLU A 311 22.62 12.13 -0.03
C GLU A 311 22.97 11.13 1.09
N ASP A 312 22.00 10.80 1.94
CA ASP A 312 22.14 9.94 3.12
C ASP A 312 21.57 8.52 2.93
N ALA A 313 21.21 8.17 1.70
CA ALA A 313 20.50 6.94 1.41
C ALA A 313 21.34 5.68 1.67
N LYS A 314 20.73 4.71 2.36
CA LYS A 314 21.25 3.34 2.45
C LYS A 314 20.55 2.47 1.39
N PRO A 315 21.09 1.28 1.07
CA PRO A 315 20.41 0.36 0.17
C PRO A 315 19.02 0.00 0.70
N VAL A 316 17.99 0.27 -0.10
CA VAL A 316 16.63 -0.18 0.20
C VAL A 316 16.46 -1.59 -0.36
N ILE A 317 16.27 -2.58 0.51
CA ILE A 317 16.24 -3.99 0.10
C ILE A 317 14.83 -4.57 0.01
N CYS A 318 13.87 -3.99 0.75
CA CYS A 318 12.47 -4.37 0.67
C CYS A 318 11.56 -3.19 1.02
N GLY A 319 10.33 -3.26 0.53
CA GLY A 319 9.23 -2.48 1.03
C GLY A 319 8.17 -3.36 1.67
N ILE A 320 7.42 -2.78 2.61
CA ILE A 320 6.31 -3.43 3.30
C ILE A 320 5.07 -2.57 3.16
N ILE A 321 3.97 -3.19 2.75
CA ILE A 321 2.66 -2.54 2.72
C ILE A 321 1.77 -3.18 3.78
N PHE A 322 1.21 -2.34 4.65
CA PHE A 322 0.21 -2.76 5.62
C PHE A 322 -1.20 -2.44 5.15
N TYR A 323 -2.00 -3.48 4.86
CA TYR A 323 -3.43 -3.38 4.57
C TYR A 323 -4.25 -3.45 5.85
N LEU A 324 -4.45 -2.31 6.50
CA LEU A 324 -4.99 -2.27 7.87
C LEU A 324 -6.45 -2.74 7.97
N ASN A 325 -7.21 -2.69 6.87
CA ASN A 325 -8.58 -3.19 6.85
C ASN A 325 -8.64 -4.70 7.06
N GLU A 326 -7.58 -5.45 6.73
CA GLU A 326 -7.53 -6.91 6.91
C GLU A 326 -7.54 -7.33 8.39
N LEU A 327 -7.20 -6.41 9.30
CA LEU A 327 -7.27 -6.65 10.74
C LEU A 327 -8.70 -6.54 11.29
N VAL A 328 -9.53 -5.71 10.65
CA VAL A 328 -10.96 -5.49 10.95
C VAL A 328 -11.72 -5.32 9.64
N PRO A 329 -11.95 -6.44 8.90
CA PRO A 329 -12.62 -6.39 7.60
C PRO A 329 -14.11 -6.10 7.79
N SER A 330 -14.67 -5.25 6.92
CA SER A 330 -16.11 -5.03 6.83
C SER A 330 -16.84 -6.24 6.25
N THR A 331 -18.17 -6.23 6.29
CA THR A 331 -19.00 -7.24 5.60
C THR A 331 -18.63 -7.32 4.11
N GLU A 332 -18.49 -6.18 3.43
CA GLU A 332 -18.10 -6.10 2.03
C GLU A 332 -16.65 -6.58 1.81
N ASP A 333 -15.73 -6.22 2.71
CA ASP A 333 -14.35 -6.73 2.64
C ASP A 333 -14.35 -8.26 2.72
N LEU A 334 -15.14 -8.85 3.63
CA LEU A 334 -15.25 -10.31 3.79
C LEU A 334 -15.83 -11.00 2.55
N LEU A 335 -16.80 -10.40 1.86
CA LEU A 335 -17.36 -10.92 0.60
C LEU A 335 -16.29 -10.98 -0.48
N LEU A 336 -15.53 -9.91 -0.66
CA LEU A 336 -14.44 -9.84 -1.64
C LEU A 336 -13.28 -10.78 -1.28
N ILE A 337 -12.96 -10.93 0.01
CA ILE A 337 -11.96 -11.90 0.48
C ILE A 337 -12.41 -13.32 0.14
N ARG A 338 -13.70 -13.65 0.34
CA ARG A 338 -14.27 -14.95 0.00
C ARG A 338 -14.17 -15.20 -1.51
N GLU A 339 -14.53 -14.22 -2.33
CA GLU A 339 -14.45 -14.30 -3.80
C GLU A 339 -13.00 -14.51 -4.28
N ASP A 340 -12.04 -13.76 -3.75
CA ASP A 340 -10.63 -13.92 -4.10
C ASP A 340 -10.10 -15.32 -3.74
N LEU A 341 -10.52 -15.87 -2.60
CA LEU A 341 -10.14 -17.21 -2.17
C LEU A 341 -10.79 -18.31 -3.02
N GLU A 342 -12.02 -18.10 -3.48
CA GLU A 342 -12.72 -19.02 -4.39
C GLU A 342 -12.05 -19.07 -5.76
N ASN A 343 -11.70 -17.90 -6.28
CA ASN A 343 -11.12 -17.71 -7.61
C ASN A 343 -9.59 -17.82 -7.65
N ASN A 344 -8.93 -18.05 -6.50
CA ASN A 344 -7.46 -18.02 -6.34
C ASN A 344 -6.81 -16.69 -6.79
N LYS A 345 -7.52 -15.58 -6.64
CA LYS A 345 -7.04 -14.22 -6.88
C LYS A 345 -6.35 -13.64 -5.62
N THR A 346 -5.51 -14.44 -4.98
CA THR A 346 -4.78 -14.03 -3.77
C THR A 346 -3.47 -14.78 -3.62
N ASP A 347 -2.48 -14.11 -3.05
CA ASP A 347 -1.18 -14.67 -2.70
C ASP A 347 -1.19 -15.49 -1.38
N ILE A 348 -2.32 -15.53 -0.68
CA ILE A 348 -2.56 -16.33 0.54
C ILE A 348 -3.62 -17.39 0.23
N PRO A 349 -3.22 -18.55 -0.32
CA PRO A 349 -4.15 -19.51 -0.88
C PRO A 349 -4.90 -20.27 0.22
N ARG A 350 -6.15 -20.68 -0.05
CA ARG A 350 -7.03 -21.39 0.90
C ARG A 350 -6.40 -22.62 1.56
N GLN A 351 -5.48 -23.31 0.86
CA GLN A 351 -4.75 -24.46 1.36
C GLN A 351 -3.86 -24.12 2.57
N SER A 352 -3.41 -22.87 2.67
CA SER A 352 -2.61 -22.37 3.80
C SER A 352 -3.45 -22.01 5.04
N ILE A 353 -4.79 -21.91 4.88
CA ILE A 353 -5.73 -21.39 5.89
C ILE A 353 -7.04 -22.20 5.97
N PRO A 354 -7.00 -23.55 6.06
CA PRO A 354 -8.18 -24.40 5.91
C PRO A 354 -9.30 -24.09 6.93
N LYS A 355 -8.94 -23.70 8.17
CA LYS A 355 -9.92 -23.37 9.21
C LYS A 355 -10.67 -22.07 8.92
N ASP A 356 -9.94 -21.01 8.55
CA ASP A 356 -10.52 -19.70 8.23
C ASP A 356 -11.34 -19.75 6.94
N TRP A 357 -10.89 -20.54 5.96
CA TRP A 357 -11.64 -20.79 4.73
C TRP A 357 -13.00 -21.46 5.01
N GLU A 358 -13.07 -22.47 5.88
CA GLU A 358 -14.35 -23.09 6.23
C GLU A 358 -15.31 -22.12 6.94
N ILE A 359 -14.78 -21.17 7.74
CA ILE A 359 -15.61 -20.12 8.35
C ILE A 359 -16.18 -19.19 7.28
N LEU A 360 -15.33 -18.68 6.38
CA LEU A 360 -15.74 -17.77 5.30
C LEU A 360 -16.74 -18.42 4.34
N LYS A 361 -16.50 -19.68 3.99
CA LYS A 361 -17.34 -20.43 3.05
C LYS A 361 -18.74 -20.70 3.60
N ASN A 362 -18.86 -21.02 4.90
CA ASN A 362 -20.12 -21.38 5.53
C ASN A 362 -20.84 -20.16 6.17
N TRP A 363 -20.28 -18.97 6.02
CA TRP A 363 -20.83 -17.74 6.59
C TRP A 363 -22.03 -17.23 5.78
N ASP A 364 -23.11 -16.94 6.50
CA ASP A 364 -24.29 -16.24 5.97
C ASP A 364 -24.12 -14.72 6.13
N GLU A 365 -23.92 -14.04 5.00
CA GLU A 365 -23.75 -12.60 4.88
C GLU A 365 -24.97 -11.79 5.33
N ASN A 366 -26.17 -12.39 5.30
CA ASN A 366 -27.40 -11.76 5.79
C ASN A 366 -27.65 -12.05 7.28
N GLY A 367 -26.75 -12.81 7.90
CA GLY A 367 -26.83 -13.16 9.31
C GLY A 367 -26.55 -11.97 10.24
N PRO A 368 -27.07 -11.99 11.48
CA PRO A 368 -26.90 -10.89 12.43
C PRO A 368 -25.48 -10.81 13.05
N LYS A 369 -24.59 -11.77 12.75
CA LYS A 369 -23.26 -11.89 13.37
C LYS A 369 -22.16 -11.72 12.31
N ALA A 370 -21.34 -10.68 12.43
CA ALA A 370 -20.11 -10.55 11.67
C ALA A 370 -19.09 -11.59 12.16
N ILE A 371 -18.42 -12.29 11.23
CA ILE A 371 -17.47 -13.38 11.51
C ILE A 371 -16.03 -12.91 11.71
N HIS A 372 -15.74 -11.62 11.61
CA HIS A 372 -14.38 -11.09 11.67
C HIS A 372 -13.62 -11.48 12.96
N ASP A 373 -14.34 -11.64 14.08
CA ASP A 373 -13.78 -12.11 15.37
C ASP A 373 -13.57 -13.62 15.41
N ASP A 374 -14.31 -14.39 14.60
CA ASP A 374 -14.16 -15.85 14.49
C ASP A 374 -12.93 -16.22 13.63
N LEU A 375 -12.46 -15.30 12.78
CA LEU A 375 -11.23 -15.46 12.00
C LEU A 375 -9.97 -15.43 12.87
N SER A 376 -9.02 -16.30 12.53
CA SER A 376 -7.76 -16.45 13.24
C SER A 376 -6.90 -15.19 13.16
N LYS A 377 -6.15 -14.92 14.24
CA LYS A 377 -5.19 -13.80 14.27
C LYS A 377 -4.14 -13.94 13.18
N LYS A 378 -3.66 -15.18 12.95
CA LYS A 378 -2.64 -15.47 11.92
C LYS A 378 -3.15 -15.07 10.53
N PHE A 379 -4.36 -15.49 10.15
CA PHE A 379 -4.93 -15.14 8.86
C PHE A 379 -5.05 -13.63 8.64
N LYS A 380 -5.56 -12.91 9.64
CA LYS A 380 -5.67 -11.44 9.60
C LYS A 380 -4.29 -10.77 9.48
N MET A 381 -3.29 -11.26 10.21
CA MET A 381 -1.91 -10.76 10.11
C MET A 381 -1.31 -11.02 8.74
N ASP A 382 -1.40 -12.26 8.24
CA ASP A 382 -0.88 -12.66 6.93
C ASP A 382 -1.47 -11.78 5.82
N ARG A 383 -2.79 -11.57 5.82
CA ARG A 383 -3.45 -10.70 4.84
C ARG A 383 -3.11 -9.24 5.00
N SER A 384 -2.83 -8.78 6.21
CA SER A 384 -2.50 -7.37 6.49
C SER A 384 -1.09 -6.95 6.11
N ILE A 385 -0.16 -7.88 5.81
CA ILE A 385 1.23 -7.55 5.45
C ILE A 385 1.59 -8.06 4.05
N ARG A 386 2.15 -7.19 3.22
CA ARG A 386 2.73 -7.56 1.92
C ARG A 386 4.18 -7.10 1.88
N ILE A 387 5.08 -8.01 1.51
CA ILE A 387 6.49 -7.72 1.29
C ILE A 387 6.70 -7.55 -0.21
N ILE A 388 7.39 -6.48 -0.60
CA ILE A 388 7.83 -6.20 -1.97
C ILE A 388 9.35 -6.21 -1.93
N ASN A 389 9.95 -7.13 -2.68
CA ASN A 389 11.39 -7.25 -2.76
C ASN A 389 11.93 -6.23 -3.76
N ILE A 390 12.91 -5.42 -3.37
CA ILE A 390 13.46 -4.38 -4.24
C ILE A 390 14.53 -4.99 -5.13
N LYS A 391 14.32 -4.90 -6.43
CA LYS A 391 15.28 -5.31 -7.45
C LYS A 391 15.40 -4.22 -8.51
N GLU A 392 16.58 -4.10 -9.10
CA GLU A 392 16.89 -3.05 -10.08
C GLU A 392 16.04 -3.17 -11.35
N ASP A 393 15.79 -4.39 -11.84
CA ASP A 393 14.92 -4.66 -12.98
C ASP A 393 13.47 -4.22 -12.72
N LEU A 394 12.91 -4.56 -11.55
CA LEU A 394 11.56 -4.14 -11.17
C LEU A 394 11.45 -2.62 -10.98
N ILE A 395 12.51 -1.98 -10.47
CA ILE A 395 12.57 -0.52 -10.37
C ILE A 395 12.46 0.09 -11.77
N ASP A 396 13.32 -0.33 -12.68
CA ASP A 396 13.36 0.21 -14.05
C ASP A 396 12.01 0.04 -14.76
N ASP A 397 11.40 -1.14 -14.64
CA ASP A 397 10.07 -1.43 -15.17
C ASP A 397 9.01 -0.45 -14.62
N SER A 398 8.98 -0.26 -13.29
CA SER A 398 8.03 0.66 -12.66
C SER A 398 8.21 2.12 -13.11
N LEU A 399 9.46 2.52 -13.37
CA LEU A 399 9.78 3.88 -13.80
C LEU A 399 9.39 4.11 -15.27
N LEU A 400 9.54 3.10 -16.13
CA LEU A 400 9.08 3.16 -17.52
C LEU A 400 7.55 3.32 -17.60
N GLU A 401 6.82 2.61 -16.76
CA GLU A 401 5.37 2.73 -16.67
C GLU A 401 4.94 4.13 -16.21
N PHE A 402 5.65 4.72 -15.24
CA PHE A 402 5.39 6.11 -14.85
C PHE A 402 5.83 7.14 -15.89
N ASP A 403 6.89 6.88 -16.67
CA ASP A 403 7.25 7.71 -17.82
C ASP A 403 6.10 7.73 -18.84
N GLU A 404 5.45 6.59 -19.11
CA GLU A 404 4.28 6.54 -20.00
C GLU A 404 3.07 7.27 -19.41
N VAL A 405 2.83 7.20 -18.10
CA VAL A 405 1.80 8.00 -17.43
C VAL A 405 2.05 9.50 -17.62
N VAL A 406 3.29 9.95 -17.43
CA VAL A 406 3.69 11.36 -17.63
C VAL A 406 3.47 11.76 -19.09
N ASN A 407 3.87 10.92 -20.04
CA ASN A 407 3.64 11.13 -21.46
C ASN A 407 2.15 11.33 -21.79
N GLN A 408 1.27 10.50 -21.22
CA GLN A 408 -0.17 10.61 -21.40
C GLN A 408 -0.76 11.88 -20.76
N ILE A 409 -0.27 12.29 -19.58
CA ILE A 409 -0.65 13.55 -18.95
C ILE A 409 -0.27 14.74 -19.83
N GLU A 410 0.98 14.81 -20.30
CA GLU A 410 1.47 15.90 -21.14
C GLU A 410 0.72 15.94 -22.48
N SER A 411 0.50 14.78 -23.11
CA SER A 411 -0.30 14.66 -24.34
C SER A 411 -1.74 15.16 -24.14
N SER A 412 -2.36 14.83 -23.02
CA SER A 412 -3.71 15.30 -22.67
C SER A 412 -3.75 16.81 -22.44
N MET A 413 -2.72 17.37 -21.81
CA MET A 413 -2.56 18.82 -21.64
C MET A 413 -2.40 19.54 -22.98
N ILE A 414 -1.55 19.03 -23.88
CA ILE A 414 -1.31 19.64 -25.20
C ILE A 414 -2.60 19.64 -26.02
N ARG A 415 -3.35 18.53 -26.02
CA ARG A 415 -4.65 18.46 -26.70
C ARG A 415 -5.65 19.49 -26.16
N GLU A 416 -5.74 19.62 -24.84
CA GLU A 416 -6.60 20.63 -24.21
C GLU A 416 -6.17 22.07 -24.58
N LEU A 417 -4.87 22.36 -24.56
CA LEU A 417 -4.31 23.66 -24.95
C LEU A 417 -4.56 23.99 -26.43
N ASN A 418 -4.57 22.97 -27.29
CA ASN A 418 -4.88 23.09 -28.71
C ASN A 418 -6.40 23.18 -29.00
N GLY A 419 -7.23 23.23 -27.95
CA GLY A 419 -8.66 23.49 -28.05
C GLY A 419 -9.56 22.25 -28.10
N SER A 420 -9.02 21.05 -27.88
CA SER A 420 -9.85 19.86 -27.66
C SER A 420 -10.71 20.02 -26.41
N LYS A 421 -11.93 19.48 -26.41
CA LYS A 421 -12.77 19.52 -25.20
C LYS A 421 -12.13 18.68 -24.10
N ILE A 422 -12.31 19.07 -22.84
CA ILE A 422 -11.76 18.35 -21.66
C ILE A 422 -12.09 16.84 -21.73
N LYS A 423 -13.34 16.49 -22.05
CA LYS A 423 -13.77 15.08 -22.11
C LYS A 423 -13.19 14.29 -23.29
N GLU A 424 -12.66 14.96 -24.30
CA GLU A 424 -11.99 14.35 -25.46
C GLU A 424 -10.46 14.27 -25.21
N ALA A 425 -9.92 15.23 -24.45
CA ALA A 425 -8.53 15.29 -24.05
C ALA A 425 -8.21 14.42 -22.83
N TRP A 426 -9.18 14.09 -21.99
CA TRP A 426 -8.99 13.31 -20.75
C TRP A 426 -10.02 12.18 -20.68
N ASN A 427 -9.54 10.93 -20.75
CA ASN A 427 -10.40 9.75 -20.82
C ASN A 427 -10.98 9.38 -19.44
N ALA A 428 -12.21 8.87 -19.43
CA ALA A 428 -12.87 8.41 -18.22
C ALA A 428 -12.71 6.89 -18.06
N ASN A 429 -11.51 6.45 -17.70
CA ASN A 429 -11.17 5.04 -17.55
C ASN A 429 -10.99 4.72 -16.06
N ALA A 430 -12.07 4.27 -15.41
CA ALA A 430 -12.06 3.96 -13.99
C ALA A 430 -12.95 2.74 -13.70
N GLU A 431 -12.61 1.97 -12.67
CA GLU A 431 -13.44 0.88 -12.17
C GLU A 431 -14.81 1.38 -11.66
N GLN A 432 -15.80 0.49 -11.64
CA GLN A 432 -17.17 0.83 -11.27
C GLN A 432 -17.26 1.45 -9.87
N ARG A 433 -16.46 0.96 -8.92
CA ARG A 433 -16.41 1.50 -7.56
C ARG A 433 -15.98 2.96 -7.55
N THR A 434 -14.94 3.30 -8.30
CA THR A 434 -14.45 4.68 -8.45
C THR A 434 -15.50 5.55 -9.12
N CYS A 435 -16.19 5.05 -10.14
CA CYS A 435 -17.29 5.77 -10.80
C CYS A 435 -18.48 6.04 -9.87
N ASN A 436 -18.85 5.09 -9.02
CA ASN A 436 -19.96 5.22 -8.07
C ASN A 436 -19.72 6.30 -7.01
N ALA A 437 -18.46 6.48 -6.61
CA ALA A 437 -18.04 7.52 -5.65
C ALA A 437 -17.66 8.85 -6.32
N CYS A 438 -17.71 8.94 -7.66
CA CYS A 438 -17.22 10.10 -8.40
C CYS A 438 -18.29 11.21 -8.52
N ASP A 439 -17.92 12.40 -8.06
CA ASP A 439 -18.77 13.61 -8.14
C ASP A 439 -19.11 14.04 -9.57
N PHE A 440 -18.27 13.63 -10.52
CA PHE A 440 -18.40 14.00 -11.94
C PHE A 440 -19.22 12.96 -12.71
N SER A 441 -19.73 11.91 -12.05
CA SER A 441 -20.50 10.82 -12.67
C SER A 441 -21.77 11.28 -13.41
N THR A 442 -22.33 12.44 -13.05
CA THR A 442 -23.54 13.02 -13.67
C THR A 442 -23.30 13.61 -15.06
N PHE A 443 -22.06 13.96 -15.39
CA PHE A 443 -21.69 14.50 -16.70
C PHE A 443 -20.47 13.78 -17.28
N CYS A 444 -20.11 12.62 -16.74
CA CYS A 444 -19.04 11.77 -17.26
C CYS A 444 -19.56 10.93 -18.43
N ASN A 445 -18.81 10.90 -19.53
CA ASN A 445 -19.21 10.19 -20.75
C ASN A 445 -19.07 8.66 -20.66
N LYS A 446 -18.53 8.11 -19.56
CA LYS A 446 -18.38 6.65 -19.39
C LYS A 446 -19.75 5.94 -19.40
N LYS A 447 -20.75 6.53 -18.75
CA LYS A 447 -22.13 5.98 -18.72
C LYS A 447 -22.76 5.94 -20.12
N ASP A 448 -22.49 6.97 -20.93
CA ASP A 448 -23.00 7.04 -22.31
C ASP A 448 -22.40 5.94 -23.23
N LEU A 449 -21.22 5.41 -22.90
CA LEU A 449 -20.54 4.34 -23.65
C LEU A 449 -21.01 2.93 -23.22
N GLU A 450 -21.31 2.74 -21.94
CA GLU A 450 -21.84 1.48 -21.39
C GLU A 450 -23.32 1.25 -21.78
N GLU A 451 -24.13 2.30 -21.89
CA GLU A 451 -25.53 2.20 -22.36
C GLU A 451 -25.65 1.81 -23.84
N ASN A 452 -24.67 2.18 -24.68
CA ASN A 452 -24.65 1.81 -26.11
C ASN A 452 -24.09 0.40 -26.38
N THR A 453 -23.46 -0.26 -25.39
CA THR A 453 -22.91 -1.61 -25.52
C THR A 453 -23.82 -2.70 -24.93
N ASN A 454 -24.72 -2.34 -24.01
CA ASN A 454 -25.58 -3.27 -23.28
C ASN A 454 -27.03 -3.41 -23.80
N GLU A 455 -27.34 -3.03 -25.04
CA GLU A 455 -28.67 -3.30 -25.65
C GLU A 455 -28.95 -4.81 -25.89
N ASN A 456 -28.10 -5.75 -25.46
CA ASN A 456 -28.29 -7.20 -25.66
C ASN A 456 -28.03 -8.09 -24.43
N SER A 457 -28.18 -7.60 -23.20
CA SER A 457 -28.22 -8.49 -22.03
C SER A 457 -29.20 -8.02 -20.96
N ASN A 458 -30.07 -8.95 -20.58
CA ASN A 458 -31.26 -8.80 -19.74
C ASN A 458 -31.09 -7.91 -18.51
N GLU A 459 -32.09 -7.04 -18.33
CA GLU A 459 -32.37 -6.25 -17.13
C GLU A 459 -32.66 -7.16 -15.93
N GLU A 460 -31.66 -7.45 -15.09
CA GLU A 460 -31.93 -7.97 -13.74
C GLU A 460 -30.77 -7.75 -12.74
N ASP A 461 -30.01 -6.63 -12.82
CA ASP A 461 -28.98 -6.31 -11.80
C ASP A 461 -28.84 -4.81 -11.48
N ASN A 462 -29.92 -4.04 -11.62
CA ASN A 462 -29.95 -2.64 -11.16
C ASN A 462 -30.38 -2.56 -9.69
N LYS A 463 -29.46 -2.85 -8.76
CA LYS A 463 -29.52 -2.35 -7.39
C LYS A 463 -28.37 -1.37 -7.13
N PRO A 464 -28.64 -0.19 -6.54
CA PRO A 464 -27.59 0.77 -6.22
C PRO A 464 -26.62 0.18 -5.18
N VAL A 465 -25.31 0.26 -5.46
CA VAL A 465 -24.22 -0.17 -4.55
C VAL A 465 -23.99 0.85 -3.40
N PHE A 466 -25.00 1.65 -3.09
CA PHE A 466 -25.12 2.41 -1.85
C PHE A 466 -26.60 2.40 -1.44
N SER A 467 -27.02 1.34 -0.77
CA SER A 467 -28.19 1.41 0.10
C SER A 467 -27.76 2.00 1.43
N VAL A 468 -27.84 3.33 1.54
CA VAL A 468 -27.92 4.01 2.83
C VAL A 468 -29.29 3.67 3.44
N PRO A 469 -29.39 3.17 4.68
CA PRO A 469 -30.62 3.26 5.46
C PRO A 469 -30.96 4.70 5.82
#